data_AF-A0A0Q3RW78-F1
#
_entry.id   AF-A0A0Q3RW78-F1
#
_cell.length_a   1.000
_cell.length_b   1.000
_cell.length_c   1.000
_cell.angle_alpha   90.00
_cell.angle_beta   90.00
_cell.angle_gamma   90.00
#
_symmetry.space_group_name_H-M   'P 1'
#
loop_
_entity.id
_entity.type
_entity.pdbx_description
1 polymer ?
#
loop_
_entity_poly.entity_id
_entity_poly.type
_entity_poly.pdbx_seq_one_letter_code
_entity_poly.pdbx_strand_id
1 'polypeptide(L)' 'MKKLFPLHASIMMEDFSEITLDNEFTILRLKENNLVCAYDDFLLEIQATTLKIKSISMERLCLQVEDLSHFKITRKEKM' A
#
# COMPACT_ATOMS: atom_id res chain seq x y z
N MET A 1 7.79 -18.73 16.17
CA MET A 1 8.38 -18.21 14.92
C MET A 1 7.96 -16.75 14.75
N LYS A 2 8.90 -15.79 14.83
CA LYS A 2 8.62 -14.36 14.65
C LYS A 2 8.30 -14.12 13.18
N LYS A 3 7.02 -13.92 12.84
CA LYS A 3 6.62 -13.49 11.50
C LYS A 3 7.19 -12.09 11.28
N LEU A 4 8.18 -11.99 10.38
CA LEU A 4 8.60 -10.72 9.81
C LEU A 4 7.37 -10.07 9.16
N PHE A 5 7.22 -8.76 9.39
CA PHE A 5 6.14 -7.88 8.95
C PHE A 5 5.46 -8.29 7.64
N PRO A 6 4.11 -8.38 7.56
CA PRO A 6 3.40 -8.83 6.37
C PRO A 6 3.21 -7.67 5.39
N LEU A 7 4.26 -6.92 5.12
CA LEU A 7 4.28 -6.01 3.99
C LEU A 7 5.29 -6.59 3.00
N HIS A 8 4.84 -7.59 2.23
CA HIS A 8 5.58 -8.09 1.08
C HIS A 8 5.52 -7.04 -0.04
N ALA A 9 6.08 -5.86 0.20
CA ALA A 9 6.65 -5.07 -0.88
C ALA A 9 7.83 -5.90 -1.39
N SER A 10 7.59 -6.80 -2.34
CA SER A 10 8.65 -7.50 -3.04
C SER A 10 9.35 -6.44 -3.89
N ILE A 11 10.34 -5.78 -3.31
CA ILE A 11 11.16 -4.76 -3.98
C ILE A 11 12.07 -5.51 -4.96
N MET A 12 11.55 -5.83 -6.15
CA MET A 12 12.39 -6.13 -7.29
C MET A 12 12.78 -4.78 -7.90
N MET A 13 14.02 -4.38 -7.66
CA MET A 13 14.62 -3.21 -8.29
C MET A 13 14.62 -3.43 -9.80
N GLU A 14 13.64 -2.85 -10.50
CA GLU A 14 13.81 -2.28 -11.85
C GLU A 14 12.56 -1.51 -12.32
N ASP A 15 11.35 -1.82 -11.83
CA ASP A 15 10.15 -1.01 -12.11
C ASP A 15 9.14 -1.14 -10.95
N PHE A 16 8.91 -0.07 -10.19
CA PHE A 16 7.89 0.02 -9.12
C PHE A 16 6.49 0.14 -9.74
N SER A 17 6.09 -0.87 -10.52
CA SER A 17 4.87 -0.88 -11.32
C SER A 17 3.67 -1.49 -10.59
N GLU A 18 3.90 -2.19 -9.47
CA GLU A 18 2.84 -2.88 -8.72
C GLU A 18 3.08 -2.82 -7.20
N ILE A 19 2.01 -2.51 -6.45
CA ILE A 19 1.99 -2.55 -4.97
C ILE A 19 0.86 -3.47 -4.55
N THR A 20 1.18 -4.47 -3.74
CA THR A 20 0.22 -5.42 -3.19
C THR A 20 0.20 -5.33 -1.67
N LEU A 21 -1.00 -5.22 -1.09
CA LEU A 21 -1.27 -5.27 0.34
C LEU A 21 -2.02 -6.56 0.61
N ASP A 22 -1.45 -7.43 1.45
CA ASP A 22 -1.97 -8.77 1.76
C ASP A 22 -2.44 -8.87 3.22
N ASN A 23 -3.23 -7.91 3.69
CA ASN A 23 -3.84 -7.92 5.04
C ASN A 23 -5.23 -7.28 4.99
N GLU A 24 -6.01 -7.40 6.06
CA GLU A 24 -7.20 -6.56 6.23
C GLU A 24 -6.80 -5.07 6.19
N PHE A 25 -7.44 -4.31 5.31
CA PHE A 25 -7.17 -2.89 5.14
C PHE A 25 -8.48 -2.10 5.10
N THR A 26 -8.38 -0.83 5.44
CA THR A 26 -9.44 0.17 5.22
C THR A 26 -8.90 1.26 4.33
N ILE A 27 -9.52 1.44 3.16
CA ILE A 27 -9.20 2.58 2.30
C ILE A 27 -9.79 3.84 2.96
N LEU A 28 -8.92 4.78 3.33
CA LEU A 28 -9.32 6.07 3.90
C LEU A 28 -9.45 7.14 2.82
N ARG A 29 -8.62 7.06 1.78
CA ARG A 29 -8.65 7.96 0.62
C ARG A 29 -8.15 7.23 -0.61
N LEU A 30 -8.90 7.33 -1.70
CA LEU A 30 -8.49 6.85 -3.01
C LEU A 30 -8.73 7.95 -4.04
N LYS A 31 -7.68 8.32 -4.76
CA LYS A 31 -7.66 9.24 -5.90
C LYS A 31 -6.80 8.63 -7.01
N GLU A 32 -6.89 9.21 -8.19
CA GLU A 32 -6.11 8.79 -9.37
C GLU A 32 -4.60 8.74 -9.14
N ASN A 33 -4.07 9.59 -8.26
CA ASN A 33 -2.63 9.75 -8.01
C ASN A 33 -2.23 9.50 -6.54
N ASN A 34 -3.19 9.14 -5.69
CA ASN A 34 -2.97 9.02 -4.25
C ASN A 34 -3.85 7.93 -3.63
N LEU A 35 -3.24 7.10 -2.78
CA LEU A 35 -3.93 6.18 -1.91
C LEU A 35 -3.49 6.43 -0.46
N VAL A 36 -4.47 6.49 0.44
CA VAL A 36 -4.24 6.36 1.88
C VAL A 36 -5.08 5.20 2.39
N CYS A 37 -4.43 4.22 3.00
CA CYS A 37 -5.12 3.10 3.65
C CYS A 37 -4.56 2.83 5.03
N ALA A 38 -5.42 2.39 5.93
CA ALA A 38 -5.03 1.89 7.23
C ALA A 38 -5.02 0.35 7.22
N TYR A 39 -4.03 -0.25 7.86
CA TYR A 39 -3.99 -1.69 8.15
C TYR A 39 -3.37 -1.87 9.53
N ASP A 40 -3.98 -2.70 10.40
CA ASP A 40 -3.58 -2.84 11.80
C ASP A 40 -3.31 -1.48 12.50
N ASP A 41 -2.14 -1.36 13.14
CA ASP A 41 -1.61 -0.16 13.79
C ASP A 41 -0.85 0.75 12.81
N PHE A 42 -1.07 0.63 11.50
CA PHE A 42 -0.32 1.38 10.48
C PHE A 42 -1.23 2.17 9.54
N LEU A 43 -0.66 3.25 9.02
CA LEU A 43 -1.19 4.08 7.96
C LEU A 43 -0.20 4.01 6.79
N LEU A 44 -0.67 3.61 5.63
CA LEU A 44 0.07 3.62 4.39
C LEU A 44 -0.41 4.78 3.52
N GLU A 45 0.55 5.53 3.01
CA GLU A 45 0.35 6.64 2.08
C GLU A 45 1.17 6.38 0.82
N ILE A 46 0.51 6.38 -0.33
CA ILE A 46 1.11 6.17 -1.65
C ILE A 46 0.76 7.36 -2.52
N GLN A 47 1.75 7.92 -3.20
CA GLN A 47 1.57 8.93 -4.23
C GLN A 47 2.37 8.54 -5.47
N ALA A 48 1.74 8.64 -6.63
CA ALA A 48 2.34 8.32 -7.92
C ALA A 48 1.73 9.23 -8.99
N THR A 49 2.26 9.21 -10.22
CA THR A 49 1.60 9.87 -11.35
C THR A 49 0.22 9.26 -11.58
N THR A 50 0.16 7.93 -11.62
CA THR A 50 -1.08 7.18 -11.77
C THR A 50 -1.12 5.99 -10.80
N LEU A 51 -2.27 5.78 -10.16
CA LEU A 51 -2.62 4.60 -9.37
C LEU A 51 -3.88 3.97 -9.93
N LYS A 52 -3.81 2.70 -10.31
CA LYS A 52 -4.97 1.92 -10.77
C LYS A 52 -5.16 0.70 -9.88
N ILE A 53 -6.37 0.49 -9.38
CA ILE A 53 -6.69 -0.76 -8.68
C ILE A 53 -6.75 -1.87 -9.73
N LYS A 54 -5.81 -2.80 -9.68
CA LYS A 54 -5.76 -3.99 -10.53
C LYS A 54 -6.73 -5.05 -10.00
N SER A 55 -6.79 -5.22 -8.68
CA SER A 55 -7.76 -6.07 -8.00
C SER A 55 -7.95 -5.66 -6.54
N ILE A 56 -9.14 -5.95 -5.99
CA ILE A 56 -9.49 -5.67 -4.60
C ILE A 56 -10.36 -6.78 -4.02
N SER A 57 -10.02 -7.23 -2.81
CA SER A 57 -10.81 -8.10 -1.95
C SER A 57 -10.72 -7.61 -0.50
N MET A 58 -11.41 -8.28 0.43
CA MET A 58 -11.34 -7.91 1.86
C MET A 58 -9.93 -8.04 2.45
N GLU A 59 -9.11 -8.95 1.92
CA GLU A 59 -7.79 -9.28 2.46
C GLU A 59 -6.65 -8.86 1.53
N ARG A 60 -6.96 -8.36 0.32
CA ARG A 60 -5.96 -8.03 -0.68
C ARG A 60 -6.30 -6.78 -1.49
N LEU A 61 -5.37 -5.84 -1.57
CA LEU A 61 -5.40 -4.73 -2.51
C LEU A 61 -4.19 -4.81 -3.43
N CYS A 62 -4.42 -4.83 -4.73
CA CYS A 62 -3.36 -4.78 -5.74
C CYS A 62 -3.50 -3.51 -6.57
N LEU A 63 -2.42 -2.73 -6.63
CA LEU A 63 -2.35 -1.45 -7.32
C LEU A 63 -1.31 -1.56 -8.42
N GLN A 64 -1.67 -1.15 -9.63
CA GLN A 64 -0.71 -0.76 -10.64
C GLN A 64 -0.30 0.69 -10.38
N VAL A 65 0.99 0.95 -10.41
CA VAL A 65 1.62 2.24 -10.08
C VAL A 65 2.44 2.71 -11.26
N GLU A 66 2.29 3.98 -11.62
CA GLU A 66 3.08 4.64 -12.66
C GLU A 66 3.81 5.82 -12.01
N ASP A 67 5.15 5.79 -12.05
CA ASP A 67 6.05 6.77 -11.43
C ASP A 67 5.73 7.04 -9.95
N LEU A 68 6.15 6.11 -9.08
CA LEU A 68 6.03 6.25 -7.63
C LEU A 68 6.85 7.46 -7.13
N SER A 69 6.16 8.46 -6.60
CA SER A 69 6.78 9.66 -6.04
C SER A 69 6.86 9.64 -4.50
N HIS A 70 5.95 8.92 -3.85
CA HIS A 70 5.92 8.80 -2.39
C HIS A 70 5.38 7.45 -1.95
N PHE A 71 6.07 6.82 -0.99
CA PHE A 71 5.59 5.64 -0.28
C PHE A 71 6.00 5.77 1.18
N LYS A 72 5.01 5.79 2.08
CA LYS A 72 5.25 5.99 3.51
C LYS A 72 4.34 5.12 4.35
N ILE A 73 4.94 4.47 5.33
CA ILE A 73 4.24 3.72 6.37
C ILE A 73 4.48 4.43 7.69
N THR A 74 3.39 4.82 8.34
CA THR A 74 3.41 5.47 9.65
C THR A 74 2.73 4.55 10.65
N ARG A 75 3.37 4.28 11.78
CA ARG A 75 2.70 3.60 12.90
C ARG A 75 1.72 4.60 13.54
N LYS A 76 0.46 4.20 13.71
CA LYS A 76 -0.52 4.90 14.54
C LYS A 76 0.06 4.93 15.96
N GLU A 77 0.47 6.09 16.43
CA GLU A 77 0.87 6.23 17.83
C GLU A 77 -0.35 5.86 18.69
N LYS A 78 -0.16 4.93 19.63
CA LYS A 78 -1.17 4.66 20.66
C LYS A 78 -1.24 5.93 21.51
N MET A 79 -2.32 6.70 21.36
CA MET A 79 -2.73 7.64 22.39
C MET A 79 -3.01 6.90 23.69
#